data_AF-A0A174RDN3-F1
#
_entry.id   AF-A0A174RDN3-F1
#
_cell.length_a   1.000
_cell.length_b   1.000
_cell.length_c   1.000
_cell.angle_alpha   90.00
_cell.angle_beta   90.00
_cell.angle_gamma   90.00
#
_symmetry.space_group_name_H-M   'P 1'
#
loop_
_entity.id
_entity.type
_entity.pdbx_description
1 polymer ?
#
loop_
_entity_poly.entity_id
_entity_poly.type
_entity_poly.pdbx_seq_one_letter_code
_entity_poly.pdbx_strand_id
1 'polypeptide(L)'
;MKYSFTSRIRYSEIGEDGNLTLPGLINYFQDCSTFQSEAIGEGVAELKKRGCAWVLSAWQIHVRRYPSLGEAVKITTWASGFKGFLGMRNFTMETEDGEMLACANSIWSYVNMETGHPVRAPKETTDAYGIDDPIDEDFGERKVKMPEADFIGEPFPVRPHNLDTNHHVNNAQFISLAGECLPKNFTVRRMRAEYKQQAHLGDVLHPLRAETENGCFISLNDEKGQPYVVVEFQ
;
A
#
# COMPACT_ATOMS: atom_id res chain seq x y z
N MET A 1 -7.49 -18.62 -2.48
CA MET A 1 -8.81 -18.51 -1.82
C MET A 1 -9.06 -17.06 -1.47
N LYS A 2 -10.20 -16.52 -1.89
CA LYS A 2 -10.61 -15.15 -1.53
C LYS A 2 -10.95 -15.05 -0.05
N TYR A 3 -10.58 -13.93 0.57
CA TYR A 3 -10.98 -13.56 1.92
C TYR A 3 -11.70 -12.22 1.89
N SER A 4 -12.76 -12.09 2.69
CA SER A 4 -13.51 -10.85 2.80
C SER A 4 -13.91 -10.56 4.24
N PHE A 5 -14.04 -9.28 4.56
CA PHE A 5 -14.75 -8.81 5.75
C PHE A 5 -15.62 -7.61 5.40
N THR A 6 -16.63 -7.34 6.23
CA THR A 6 -17.47 -6.15 6.13
C THR A 6 -17.13 -5.14 7.21
N SER A 7 -17.26 -3.86 6.89
CA SER A 7 -17.04 -2.75 7.80
C SER A 7 -17.98 -1.59 7.49
N ARG A 8 -17.85 -0.53 8.28
CA ARG A 8 -18.54 0.73 8.12
C ARG A 8 -17.53 1.87 8.26
N ILE A 9 -17.55 2.83 7.34
CA ILE A 9 -16.60 3.95 7.35
C ILE A 9 -16.77 4.76 8.64
N ARG A 10 -15.66 4.96 9.35
CA ARG A 10 -15.65 5.61 10.67
C ARG A 10 -15.23 7.07 10.58
N TYR A 11 -15.65 7.86 11.55
CA TYR A 11 -15.32 9.29 11.63
C TYR A 11 -13.81 9.57 11.65
N SER A 12 -13.01 8.68 12.23
CA SER A 12 -11.55 8.83 12.28
C SER A 12 -10.83 8.51 10.96
N GLU A 13 -11.56 8.03 9.94
CA GLU A 13 -11.00 7.53 8.68
C GLU A 13 -11.28 8.48 7.51
N ILE A 14 -12.14 9.48 7.71
CA ILE A 14 -12.59 10.42 6.68
C ILE A 14 -11.77 11.71 6.65
N GLY A 15 -11.72 12.34 5.47
CA GLY A 15 -11.16 13.67 5.27
C GLY A 15 -12.13 14.78 5.63
N GLU A 16 -11.71 16.02 5.41
CA GLU A 16 -12.54 17.22 5.63
C GLU A 16 -13.78 17.27 4.72
N ASP A 17 -13.78 16.51 3.63
CA ASP A 17 -14.88 16.37 2.68
C ASP A 17 -15.92 15.31 3.10
N GLY A 18 -15.69 14.64 4.24
CA GLY A 18 -16.61 13.64 4.78
C GLY A 18 -16.48 12.24 4.17
N ASN A 19 -15.49 12.01 3.29
CA ASN A 19 -15.27 10.74 2.62
C ASN A 19 -14.01 10.04 3.14
N LEU A 20 -13.97 8.71 3.00
CA LEU A 20 -12.80 7.90 3.33
C LEU A 20 -11.54 8.45 2.64
N THR A 21 -10.47 8.62 3.40
CA THR A 21 -9.18 9.06 2.83
C THR A 21 -8.47 7.93 2.09
N LEU A 22 -7.56 8.26 1.17
CA LEU A 22 -6.72 7.26 0.50
C LEU A 22 -5.89 6.41 1.49
N PRO A 23 -5.22 6.98 2.51
CA PRO A 23 -4.59 6.18 3.56
C PRO A 23 -5.58 5.27 4.30
N GLY A 24 -6.81 5.73 4.55
CA GLY A 24 -7.88 4.90 5.11
C GLY A 24 -8.22 3.70 4.23
N LEU A 25 -8.37 3.90 2.92
CA LEU A 25 -8.59 2.83 1.95
C LEU A 25 -7.43 1.81 1.94
N ILE A 26 -6.19 2.29 1.98
CA ILE A 26 -4.99 1.43 2.03
C ILE A 26 -4.99 0.60 3.32
N ASN A 27 -5.35 1.19 4.46
CA ASN A 27 -5.46 0.46 5.72
C ASN A 27 -6.51 -0.66 5.62
N TYR A 28 -7.68 -0.40 5.03
CA TYR A 28 -8.68 -1.44 4.78
C TYR A 28 -8.12 -2.62 3.95
N PHE A 29 -7.35 -2.34 2.89
CA PHE A 29 -6.71 -3.39 2.10
C PHE A 29 -5.63 -4.13 2.88
N GLN A 30 -4.75 -3.43 3.60
CA GLN A 30 -3.73 -4.04 4.44
C GLN A 30 -4.35 -4.96 5.49
N ASP A 31 -5.34 -4.47 6.23
CA ASP A 31 -6.06 -5.24 7.24
C ASP A 31 -6.68 -6.49 6.64
N CYS A 32 -7.31 -6.39 5.45
CA CYS A 32 -7.88 -7.54 4.75
C CYS A 32 -6.83 -8.60 4.44
N SER A 33 -5.67 -8.19 3.95
CA SER A 33 -4.58 -9.13 3.67
C SER A 33 -4.01 -9.76 4.94
N THR A 34 -3.84 -8.98 6.00
CA THR A 34 -3.36 -9.48 7.29
C THR A 34 -4.34 -10.46 7.89
N PHE A 35 -5.64 -10.16 7.89
CA PHE A 35 -6.66 -11.06 8.42
C PHE A 35 -6.74 -12.36 7.64
N GLN A 36 -6.60 -12.32 6.31
CA GLN A 36 -6.47 -13.55 5.53
C GLN A 36 -5.26 -14.37 5.97
N SER A 37 -4.09 -13.74 6.07
CA SER A 37 -2.84 -14.41 6.49
C SER A 37 -3.01 -15.07 7.86
N GLU A 38 -3.60 -14.38 8.84
CA GLU A 38 -3.92 -14.95 10.14
C GLU A 38 -4.88 -16.16 10.02
N ALA A 39 -5.94 -16.05 9.21
CA ALA A 39 -6.95 -17.10 9.06
C ALA A 39 -6.42 -18.39 8.42
N ILE A 40 -5.39 -18.30 7.57
CA ILE A 40 -4.80 -19.46 6.87
C ILE A 40 -3.53 -20.00 7.56
N GLY A 41 -3.17 -19.46 8.73
CA GLY A 41 -1.96 -19.88 9.45
C GLY A 41 -0.65 -19.31 8.88
N GLU A 42 -0.72 -18.29 8.04
CA GLU A 42 0.42 -17.57 7.46
C GLU A 42 0.55 -16.15 8.03
N GLY A 43 0.04 -15.95 9.25
CA GLY A 43 -0.01 -14.68 9.96
C GLY A 43 1.36 -14.15 10.39
N VAL A 44 1.37 -12.94 10.95
CA VAL A 44 2.58 -12.20 11.32
C VAL A 44 3.40 -12.98 12.35
N ALA A 45 2.75 -13.51 13.38
CA ALA A 45 3.42 -14.27 14.43
C ALA A 45 4.06 -15.57 13.89
N GLU A 46 3.40 -16.24 12.94
CA GLU A 46 3.88 -17.50 12.38
C GLU A 46 5.04 -17.30 11.40
N LEU A 47 4.96 -16.26 10.57
CA LEU A 47 6.08 -15.83 9.73
C LEU A 47 7.29 -15.41 10.56
N LYS A 48 7.07 -14.69 11.66
CA LYS A 48 8.13 -14.29 12.59
C LYS A 48 8.85 -15.49 13.22
N LYS A 49 8.13 -16.55 13.61
CA LYS A 49 8.76 -17.79 14.10
C LYS A 49 9.68 -18.45 13.07
N ARG A 50 9.33 -18.33 11.79
CA ARG A 50 10.13 -18.83 10.65
C ARG A 50 11.24 -17.85 10.21
N GLY A 51 11.41 -16.72 10.91
CA GLY A 51 12.40 -15.70 10.57
C GLY A 51 12.16 -15.05 9.20
N CYS A 52 10.91 -15.03 8.73
CA CYS A 52 10.53 -14.47 7.43
C CYS A 52 9.42 -13.43 7.57
N ALA A 53 9.23 -12.60 6.55
CA ALA A 53 8.09 -11.69 6.44
C ALA A 53 7.71 -11.42 4.99
N TRP A 54 6.45 -11.04 4.77
CA TRP A 54 6.04 -10.40 3.53
C TRP A 54 6.22 -8.89 3.64
N VAL A 55 7.06 -8.33 2.78
CA VAL A 55 7.31 -6.89 2.70
C VAL A 55 6.67 -6.34 1.45
N LEU A 56 5.78 -5.36 1.59
CA LEU A 56 5.15 -4.69 0.47
C LEU A 56 6.20 -3.97 -0.37
N SER A 57 6.19 -4.23 -1.67
CA SER A 57 7.12 -3.64 -2.64
C SER A 57 6.44 -2.62 -3.55
N ALA A 58 5.16 -2.81 -3.86
CA ALA A 58 4.41 -1.86 -4.69
C ALA A 58 2.90 -1.90 -4.46
N TRP A 59 2.27 -0.73 -4.65
CA TRP A 59 0.82 -0.56 -4.77
C TRP A 59 0.46 -0.01 -6.15
N GLN A 60 -0.66 -0.46 -6.69
CA GLN A 60 -1.40 0.20 -7.76
C GLN A 60 -2.88 0.19 -7.36
N ILE A 61 -3.49 1.36 -7.22
CA ILE A 61 -4.85 1.52 -6.68
C ILE A 61 -5.66 2.39 -7.62
N HIS A 62 -6.86 1.91 -7.99
CA HIS A 62 -7.85 2.68 -8.72
C HIS A 62 -9.05 2.93 -7.79
N VAL A 63 -9.43 4.20 -7.65
CA VAL A 63 -10.57 4.65 -6.85
C VAL A 63 -11.66 5.20 -7.75
N ARG A 64 -12.78 4.47 -7.84
CA ARG A 64 -13.98 4.87 -8.59
C ARG A 64 -14.81 5.87 -7.78
N ARG A 65 -14.92 5.67 -6.47
CA ARG A 65 -15.57 6.59 -5.52
C ARG A 65 -15.07 6.32 -4.10
N TYR A 66 -14.83 7.37 -3.33
CA TYR A 66 -14.58 7.23 -1.89
C TYR A 66 -15.92 7.08 -1.15
N PRO A 67 -16.08 6.07 -0.28
CA PRO A 67 -17.28 5.92 0.53
C PRO A 67 -17.37 7.00 1.61
N SER A 68 -18.59 7.41 1.93
CA SER A 68 -18.88 8.46 2.90
C SER A 68 -18.95 7.93 4.35
N LEU A 69 -18.89 8.83 5.33
CA LEU A 69 -19.09 8.48 6.74
C LEU A 69 -20.32 7.60 6.96
N GLY A 70 -20.12 6.44 7.58
CA GLY A 70 -21.20 5.53 7.93
C GLY A 70 -21.70 4.66 6.77
N GLU A 71 -21.11 4.74 5.59
CA GLU A 71 -21.39 3.82 4.49
C GLU A 71 -20.85 2.42 4.82
N ALA A 72 -21.65 1.39 4.50
CA ALA A 72 -21.26 0.00 4.69
C ALA A 72 -20.46 -0.51 3.48
N VAL A 73 -19.36 -1.19 3.76
CA VAL A 73 -18.41 -1.64 2.73
C VAL A 73 -17.98 -3.08 2.98
N LYS A 74 -17.73 -3.81 1.88
CA LYS A 74 -17.11 -5.12 1.88
C LYS A 74 -15.74 -5.02 1.25
N ILE A 75 -14.73 -5.51 1.95
CA ILE A 75 -13.35 -5.54 1.46
C ILE A 75 -13.01 -6.98 1.15
N THR A 76 -12.46 -7.25 -0.03
CA THR A 76 -12.06 -8.59 -0.46
C THR A 76 -10.61 -8.58 -0.94
N THR A 77 -9.87 -9.65 -0.67
CA THR A 77 -8.49 -9.83 -1.14
C THR A 77 -8.20 -11.28 -1.53
N TRP A 78 -7.25 -11.47 -2.44
CA TRP A 78 -6.73 -12.77 -2.82
C TRP A 78 -5.36 -12.68 -3.46
N ALA A 79 -4.58 -13.76 -3.35
CA ALA A 79 -3.36 -13.91 -4.13
C ALA A 79 -3.72 -14.22 -5.59
N SER A 80 -3.16 -13.45 -6.51
CA SER A 80 -3.31 -13.63 -7.97
C SER A 80 -2.11 -14.30 -8.61
N GLY A 81 -1.06 -14.57 -7.83
CA GLY A 81 0.01 -15.46 -8.23
C GLY A 81 1.26 -15.33 -7.38
N PHE A 82 2.20 -16.23 -7.62
CA PHE A 82 3.50 -16.24 -6.99
C PHE A 82 4.59 -16.45 -8.04
N LYS A 83 5.70 -15.71 -7.95
CA LYS A 83 6.83 -15.85 -8.86
C LYS A 83 8.15 -15.66 -8.12
N GLY A 84 8.83 -16.77 -7.83
CA GLY A 84 10.08 -16.73 -7.07
C GLY A 84 9.83 -16.26 -5.64
N PHE A 85 10.39 -15.13 -5.25
CA PHE A 85 10.16 -14.49 -3.95
C PHE A 85 8.96 -13.52 -3.95
N LEU A 86 8.33 -13.29 -5.11
CA LEU A 86 7.22 -12.34 -5.25
C LEU A 86 5.86 -13.02 -5.03
N GLY A 87 4.99 -12.35 -4.30
CA GLY A 87 3.56 -12.60 -4.23
C GLY A 87 2.79 -11.43 -4.85
N MET A 88 1.84 -11.75 -5.74
CA MET A 88 0.91 -10.79 -6.34
C MET A 88 -0.45 -10.95 -5.67
N ARG A 89 -1.09 -9.83 -5.34
CA ARG A 89 -2.34 -9.83 -4.58
C ARG A 89 -3.25 -8.71 -5.05
N ASN A 90 -4.52 -9.06 -5.28
CA ASN A 90 -5.56 -8.11 -5.65
C ASN A 90 -6.50 -7.81 -4.49
N PHE A 91 -7.17 -6.67 -4.59
CA PHE A 91 -8.15 -6.21 -3.62
C PHE A 91 -9.33 -5.53 -4.30
N THR A 92 -10.49 -5.60 -3.65
CA THR A 92 -11.66 -4.78 -3.96
C THR A 92 -12.24 -4.22 -2.68
N MET A 93 -12.80 -3.02 -2.79
CA MET A 93 -13.76 -2.46 -1.84
C MET A 93 -15.06 -2.22 -2.60
N GLU A 94 -16.14 -2.77 -2.08
CA GLU A 94 -17.47 -2.76 -2.70
C GLU A 94 -18.51 -2.27 -1.69
N THR A 95 -19.62 -1.70 -2.16
CA THR A 95 -20.81 -1.49 -1.33
C THR A 95 -21.47 -2.84 -1.01
N GLU A 96 -22.42 -2.86 -0.07
CA GLU A 96 -23.22 -4.07 0.20
C GLU A 96 -24.01 -4.54 -1.03
N ASP A 97 -24.40 -3.62 -1.91
CA ASP A 97 -25.14 -3.89 -3.15
C ASP A 97 -24.22 -4.33 -4.31
N GLY A 98 -22.90 -4.38 -4.10
CA GLY A 98 -21.93 -4.84 -5.10
C GLY A 98 -21.39 -3.76 -6.05
N GLU A 99 -21.63 -2.48 -5.78
CA GLU A 99 -20.94 -1.40 -6.50
C GLU A 99 -19.45 -1.42 -6.13
N MET A 100 -18.55 -1.56 -7.10
CA MET A 100 -17.11 -1.48 -6.85
C MET A 100 -16.68 -0.03 -6.64
N LEU A 101 -16.18 0.26 -5.44
CA LEU A 101 -15.70 1.58 -5.03
C LEU A 101 -14.23 1.80 -5.34
N ALA A 102 -13.43 0.75 -5.13
CA ALA A 102 -12.01 0.76 -5.43
C ALA A 102 -11.50 -0.66 -5.69
N CYS A 103 -10.42 -0.76 -6.45
CA CYS A 103 -9.67 -1.98 -6.65
C CYS A 103 -8.17 -1.70 -6.61
N ALA A 104 -7.39 -2.74 -6.29
CA ALA A 104 -5.95 -2.61 -6.22
C ALA A 104 -5.20 -3.87 -6.65
N ASN A 105 -3.98 -3.66 -7.10
CA ASN A 105 -2.94 -4.66 -7.24
C ASN A 105 -1.76 -4.31 -6.32
N SER A 106 -1.17 -5.32 -5.70
CA SER A 106 0.00 -5.16 -4.85
C SER A 106 1.02 -6.25 -5.13
N ILE A 107 2.29 -5.90 -4.90
CA ILE A 107 3.41 -6.82 -5.00
C ILE A 107 4.09 -6.89 -3.65
N TRP A 108 4.33 -8.11 -3.18
CA TRP A 108 4.99 -8.42 -1.92
C TRP A 108 6.24 -9.24 -2.18
N SER A 109 7.31 -8.95 -1.44
CA SER A 109 8.54 -9.74 -1.44
C SER A 109 8.60 -10.56 -0.16
N TYR A 110 8.83 -11.87 -0.28
CA TYR A 110 9.10 -12.74 0.84
C TYR A 110 10.56 -12.59 1.25
N VAL A 111 10.81 -12.10 2.46
CA VAL A 111 12.14 -11.68 2.92
C VAL A 111 12.55 -12.52 4.12
N ASN A 112 13.80 -12.98 4.12
CA ASN A 112 14.43 -13.53 5.31
C ASN A 112 14.87 -12.36 6.21
N MET A 113 14.37 -12.32 7.43
CA MET A 113 14.54 -11.19 8.34
C MET A 113 15.93 -11.10 8.97
N GLU A 114 16.70 -12.20 8.96
CA GLU A 114 18.08 -12.20 9.46
C GLU A 114 19.05 -11.59 8.43
N THR A 115 18.87 -11.93 7.15
CA THR A 115 19.74 -11.45 6.06
C THR A 115 19.21 -10.18 5.39
N GLY A 116 17.93 -9.86 5.55
CA GLY A 116 17.26 -8.77 4.83
C GLY A 116 17.05 -9.04 3.34
N HIS A 117 17.33 -10.26 2.86
CA HIS A 117 17.27 -10.59 1.44
C HIS A 117 15.98 -11.30 1.04
N PRO A 118 15.46 -11.06 -0.18
CA PRO A 118 14.34 -11.82 -0.71
C PRO A 118 14.70 -13.30 -0.88
N VAL A 119 13.83 -14.18 -0.40
CA VAL A 119 13.95 -15.63 -0.53
C VAL A 119 12.66 -16.20 -1.11
N ARG A 120 12.74 -17.35 -1.79
CA ARG A 120 11.54 -18.00 -2.33
C ARG A 120 10.61 -18.41 -1.18
N ALA A 121 9.33 -18.07 -1.28
CA ALA A 121 8.35 -18.53 -0.32
C ALA A 121 8.21 -20.06 -0.37
N PRO A 122 8.13 -20.75 0.78
CA PRO A 122 7.88 -22.19 0.82
C PRO A 122 6.58 -22.56 0.09
N LYS A 123 6.51 -23.78 -0.45
CA LYS A 123 5.34 -24.23 -1.22
C LYS A 123 4.10 -24.25 -0.32
N GLU A 124 4.26 -24.68 0.92
CA GLU A 124 3.22 -24.75 1.94
C GLU A 124 2.60 -23.37 2.18
N THR A 125 3.43 -22.33 2.25
CA THR A 125 2.98 -20.94 2.36
C THR A 125 2.18 -20.53 1.14
N THR A 126 2.69 -20.76 -0.08
CA THR A 126 1.97 -20.37 -1.30
C THR A 126 0.67 -21.16 -1.51
N ASP A 127 0.66 -22.44 -1.13
CA ASP A 127 -0.50 -23.33 -1.21
C ASP A 127 -1.61 -22.87 -0.24
N ALA A 128 -1.24 -22.42 0.97
CA ALA A 128 -2.20 -21.94 1.97
C ALA A 128 -2.98 -20.72 1.47
N TYR A 129 -2.34 -19.78 0.77
CA TYR A 129 -3.03 -18.66 0.12
C TYR A 129 -3.91 -19.13 -1.05
N GLY A 130 -3.45 -20.16 -1.76
CA GLY A 130 -3.97 -20.53 -3.07
C GLY A 130 -3.75 -19.42 -4.10
N ILE A 131 -4.30 -19.61 -5.30
CA ILE A 131 -4.25 -18.62 -6.37
C ILE A 131 -5.65 -18.53 -6.97
N ASP A 132 -6.16 -17.32 -7.11
CA ASP A 132 -7.39 -17.00 -7.82
C ASP A 132 -7.03 -16.11 -9.03
N ASP A 133 -7.92 -16.04 -10.03
CA ASP A 133 -7.67 -15.23 -11.22
C ASP A 133 -7.44 -13.75 -10.86
N PRO A 134 -6.49 -13.07 -11.52
CA PRO A 134 -6.30 -11.63 -11.32
C PRO A 134 -7.57 -10.87 -11.67
N ILE A 135 -7.76 -9.72 -11.01
CA ILE A 135 -8.84 -8.80 -11.41
C ILE A 135 -8.60 -8.29 -12.83
N ASP A 136 -9.67 -8.22 -13.63
CA ASP A 136 -9.65 -7.66 -14.97
C ASP A 136 -9.66 -6.12 -14.91
N GLU A 137 -8.50 -5.54 -14.62
CA GLU A 137 -8.28 -4.10 -14.53
C GLU A 137 -6.84 -3.77 -14.99
N ASP A 138 -6.70 -2.75 -15.85
CA ASP A 138 -5.39 -2.30 -16.33
C ASP A 138 -4.78 -1.27 -15.38
N PHE A 139 -3.97 -1.74 -14.44
CA PHE A 139 -3.24 -0.88 -13.50
C PHE A 139 -2.02 -0.16 -14.11
N GLY A 140 -1.69 -0.41 -15.39
CA GLY A 140 -0.50 0.09 -16.04
C GLY A 140 0.82 -0.49 -15.48
N GLU A 141 1.94 0.17 -15.80
CA GLU A 141 3.25 -0.28 -15.33
C GLU A 141 3.39 -0.16 -13.81
N ARG A 142 3.95 -1.18 -13.17
CA ARG A 142 4.26 -1.14 -11.73
C ARG A 142 5.33 -0.10 -11.37
N LYS A 143 6.33 0.07 -12.24
CA LYS A 143 7.50 0.89 -11.96
C LYS A 143 7.13 2.37 -12.09
N VAL A 144 7.45 3.16 -11.06
CA VAL A 144 7.23 4.60 -11.10
C VAL A 144 8.56 5.28 -11.41
N LYS A 145 8.65 5.90 -12.59
CA LYS A 145 9.83 6.69 -12.98
C LYS A 145 9.56 8.14 -12.60
N MET A 146 10.32 8.66 -11.64
CA MET A 146 10.24 10.06 -11.24
C MET A 146 10.70 10.97 -12.40
N PRO A 147 9.87 11.91 -12.88
CA PRO A 147 10.30 12.96 -13.79
C PRO A 147 11.30 13.92 -13.13
N GLU A 148 11.81 14.89 -13.90
CA GLU A 148 12.58 15.99 -13.30
C GLU A 148 11.70 16.76 -12.31
N ALA A 149 12.19 16.93 -11.09
CA ALA A 149 11.43 17.58 -10.02
C ALA A 149 11.25 19.07 -10.31
N ASP A 150 10.02 19.56 -10.13
CA ASP A 150 9.67 20.98 -10.20
C ASP A 150 9.60 21.65 -8.83
N PHE A 151 9.63 20.85 -7.76
CA PHE A 151 9.49 21.29 -6.39
C PHE A 151 10.33 20.44 -5.44
N ILE A 152 10.96 21.11 -4.49
CA ILE A 152 11.71 20.52 -3.38
C ILE A 152 11.01 20.94 -2.09
N GLY A 153 10.51 19.96 -1.34
CA GLY A 153 9.85 20.19 -0.06
C GLY A 153 10.85 20.38 1.08
N GLU A 154 10.38 20.97 2.17
CA GLU A 154 11.16 21.05 3.41
C GLU A 154 11.38 19.65 3.99
N PRO A 155 12.61 19.29 4.40
CA PRO A 155 12.87 18.00 5.03
C PRO A 155 12.15 17.86 6.37
N PHE A 156 11.67 16.65 6.67
CA PHE A 156 11.01 16.38 7.95
C PHE A 156 11.38 15.00 8.52
N PRO A 157 11.48 14.87 9.86
CA PRO A 157 11.84 13.61 10.47
C PRO A 157 10.66 12.64 10.53
N VAL A 158 10.96 11.34 10.43
CA VAL A 158 10.05 10.25 10.79
C VAL A 158 9.76 10.32 12.28
N ARG A 159 8.47 10.31 12.63
CA ARG A 159 7.98 10.42 14.00
C ARG A 159 7.44 9.07 14.50
N PRO A 160 7.33 8.87 15.83
CA PRO A 160 6.85 7.60 16.38
C PRO A 160 5.50 7.13 15.85
N HIS A 161 4.55 8.05 15.59
CA HIS A 161 3.22 7.71 15.06
C HIS A 161 3.22 7.30 13.59
N ASN A 162 4.32 7.49 12.86
CA ASN A 162 4.45 6.99 11.50
C ASN A 162 4.81 5.50 11.47
N LEU A 163 5.25 4.93 12.60
CA LEU A 163 5.79 3.58 12.66
C LEU A 163 4.72 2.51 12.87
N ASP A 164 4.95 1.33 12.32
CA ASP A 164 4.18 0.12 12.59
C ASP A 164 4.82 -0.76 13.69
N THR A 165 4.26 -1.96 13.91
CA THR A 165 4.77 -2.94 14.88
C THR A 165 6.14 -3.51 14.54
N ASN A 166 6.65 -3.26 13.33
CA ASN A 166 7.99 -3.65 12.90
C ASN A 166 9.01 -2.52 13.10
N HIS A 167 8.60 -1.38 13.68
CA HIS A 167 9.44 -0.19 13.89
C HIS A 167 9.92 0.48 12.60
N HIS A 168 9.20 0.27 11.49
CA HIS A 168 9.39 0.99 10.23
C HIS A 168 8.20 1.90 9.95
N VAL A 169 8.39 2.91 9.12
CA VAL A 169 7.25 3.70 8.62
C VAL A 169 6.23 2.79 7.96
N ASN A 170 4.98 2.85 8.43
CA ASN A 170 3.88 2.11 7.87
C ASN A 170 3.64 2.53 6.41
N ASN A 171 3.31 1.57 5.54
CA ASN A 171 3.14 1.85 4.11
C ASN A 171 2.07 2.92 3.83
N ALA A 172 0.94 2.91 4.54
CA ALA A 172 -0.08 3.95 4.40
C ALA A 172 0.41 5.33 4.89
N GLN A 173 1.32 5.35 5.87
CA GLN A 173 1.93 6.59 6.37
C GLN A 173 2.86 7.21 5.33
N PHE A 174 3.64 6.42 4.59
CA PHE A 174 4.40 6.94 3.43
C PHE A 174 3.50 7.64 2.42
N ILE A 175 2.33 7.08 2.11
CA ILE A 175 1.37 7.70 1.19
C ILE A 175 0.76 8.97 1.77
N SER A 176 0.46 8.98 3.07
CA SER A 176 0.00 10.19 3.77
C SER A 176 1.03 11.31 3.71
N LEU A 177 2.29 11.01 4.02
CA LEU A 177 3.41 11.96 4.01
C LEU A 177 3.70 12.48 2.59
N ALA A 178 3.66 11.61 1.59
CA ALA A 178 3.76 12.03 0.20
C ALA A 178 2.58 12.95 -0.18
N GLY A 179 1.37 12.60 0.25
CA GLY A 179 0.15 13.38 0.01
C GLY A 179 0.21 14.83 0.50
N GLU A 180 1.02 15.15 1.51
CA GLU A 180 1.23 16.53 1.98
C GLU A 180 1.85 17.45 0.91
N CYS A 181 2.54 16.87 -0.09
CA CYS A 181 3.13 17.60 -1.21
C CYS A 181 2.18 17.75 -2.40
N LEU A 182 0.95 17.21 -2.35
CA LEU A 182 -0.01 17.35 -3.44
C LEU A 182 -0.53 18.79 -3.56
N PRO A 183 -0.89 19.23 -4.78
CA PRO A 183 -1.62 20.47 -4.96
C PRO A 183 -2.90 20.51 -4.12
N LYS A 184 -3.32 21.72 -3.72
CA LYS A 184 -4.59 21.89 -2.99
C LYS A 184 -5.76 21.35 -3.82
N ASN A 185 -6.70 20.69 -3.16
CA ASN A 185 -7.90 20.08 -3.77
C ASN A 185 -7.60 18.97 -4.81
N PHE A 186 -6.40 18.39 -4.80
CA PHE A 186 -6.08 17.25 -5.65
C PHE A 186 -6.90 16.03 -5.22
N THR A 187 -7.72 15.48 -6.12
CA THR A 187 -8.50 14.27 -5.86
C THR A 187 -7.84 13.07 -6.50
N VAL A 188 -7.30 12.17 -5.68
CA VAL A 188 -6.63 10.96 -6.18
C VAL A 188 -7.67 9.93 -6.63
N ARG A 189 -7.66 9.59 -7.92
CA ARG A 189 -8.42 8.50 -8.55
C ARG A 189 -7.54 7.32 -8.94
N ARG A 190 -6.25 7.54 -9.16
CA ARG A 190 -5.26 6.47 -9.34
C ARG A 190 -4.01 6.77 -8.53
N MET A 191 -3.43 5.73 -7.95
CA MET A 191 -2.16 5.83 -7.26
C MET A 191 -1.28 4.64 -7.60
N ARG A 192 -0.01 4.91 -7.88
CA ARG A 192 1.04 3.89 -7.95
C ARG A 192 2.13 4.24 -6.97
N ALA A 193 2.61 3.28 -6.20
CA ALA A 193 3.72 3.47 -5.27
C ALA A 193 4.73 2.34 -5.40
N GLU A 194 6.01 2.68 -5.40
CA GLU A 194 7.15 1.76 -5.37
C GLU A 194 7.96 2.03 -4.10
N TYR A 195 8.02 1.05 -3.20
CA TYR A 195 8.79 1.12 -1.96
C TYR A 195 10.17 0.51 -2.21
N LYS A 196 11.23 1.27 -1.96
CA LYS A 196 12.61 0.85 -2.29
C LYS A 196 13.49 0.58 -1.07
N GLN A 197 13.21 1.23 0.05
CA GLN A 197 13.94 1.04 1.31
C GLN A 197 13.01 1.34 2.49
N GLN A 198 13.37 0.81 3.66
CA GLN A 198 12.65 0.99 4.91
C GLN A 198 13.12 2.28 5.61
N ALA A 199 12.18 3.09 6.11
CA ALA A 199 12.50 4.25 6.95
C ALA A 199 12.26 3.93 8.43
N HIS A 200 13.14 4.42 9.29
CA HIS A 200 13.15 4.18 10.73
C HIS A 200 12.92 5.46 11.52
N LEU A 201 12.71 5.33 12.83
CA LEU A 201 12.61 6.48 13.72
C LEU A 201 13.85 7.37 13.63
N GLY A 202 13.64 8.66 13.38
CA GLY A 202 14.72 9.65 13.29
C GLY A 202 15.31 9.83 11.90
N ASP A 203 15.01 8.96 10.94
CA ASP A 203 15.32 9.21 9.53
C ASP A 203 14.65 10.51 9.08
N VAL A 204 15.32 11.28 8.22
CA VAL A 204 14.79 12.52 7.66
C VAL A 204 14.39 12.26 6.21
N LEU A 205 13.13 12.58 5.90
CA LEU A 205 12.57 12.46 4.55
C LEU A 205 12.71 13.78 3.82
N HIS A 206 13.26 13.71 2.60
CA HIS A 206 13.47 14.83 1.68
C HIS A 206 12.49 14.72 0.51
N PRO A 207 11.38 15.47 0.50
CA PRO A 207 10.38 15.38 -0.55
C PRO A 207 10.83 16.06 -1.83
N LEU A 208 10.65 15.37 -2.94
CA LEU A 208 10.71 15.93 -4.29
C LEU A 208 9.37 15.71 -4.97
N ARG A 209 8.94 16.68 -5.77
CA ARG A 209 7.68 16.59 -6.51
C ARG A 209 7.88 17.02 -7.96
N ALA A 210 7.13 16.39 -8.86
CA ALA A 210 6.99 16.80 -10.25
C ALA A 210 5.51 16.72 -10.66
N GLU A 211 4.94 17.85 -11.07
CA GLU A 211 3.63 17.88 -11.72
C GLU A 211 3.76 17.69 -13.22
N THR A 212 2.86 16.91 -13.80
CA THR A 212 2.77 16.65 -15.24
C THR A 212 1.32 16.76 -15.69
N GLU A 213 1.09 16.79 -17.00
CA GLU A 213 -0.27 16.72 -17.56
C GLU A 213 -1.03 15.46 -17.13
N ASN A 214 -0.32 14.39 -16.75
CA ASN A 214 -0.89 13.09 -16.43
C ASN A 214 -0.99 12.81 -14.92
N GLY A 215 -0.59 13.74 -14.05
CA GLY A 215 -0.61 13.53 -12.59
C GLY A 215 0.59 14.14 -11.86
N CYS A 216 0.64 13.91 -10.56
CA CYS A 216 1.66 14.41 -9.64
C CYS A 216 2.53 13.27 -9.13
N PHE A 217 3.85 13.39 -9.30
CA PHE A 217 4.84 12.43 -8.83
C PHE A 217 5.53 12.97 -7.59
N ILE A 218 5.78 12.11 -6.61
CA ILE A 218 6.37 12.46 -5.33
C ILE A 218 7.40 11.40 -4.95
N SER A 219 8.62 11.83 -4.65
CA SER A 219 9.68 10.96 -4.13
C SER A 219 10.04 11.41 -2.73
N LEU A 220 9.97 10.52 -1.75
CA LEU A 220 10.48 10.77 -0.40
C LEU A 220 11.85 10.13 -0.29
N ASN A 221 12.90 10.94 -0.12
CA ASN A 221 14.29 10.48 -0.23
C ASN A 221 15.03 10.60 1.10
N ASP A 222 16.13 9.86 1.23
CA ASP A 222 17.12 10.07 2.29
C ASP A 222 18.02 11.29 2.01
N GLU A 223 18.92 11.60 2.94
CA GLU A 223 19.89 12.69 2.82
C GLU A 223 20.85 12.55 1.62
N LYS A 224 20.99 11.33 1.07
CA LYS A 224 21.83 11.02 -0.10
C LYS A 224 21.04 11.05 -1.41
N GLY A 225 19.76 11.40 -1.37
CA GLY A 225 18.87 11.43 -2.53
C GLY A 225 18.42 10.05 -3.00
N GLN A 226 18.56 9.00 -2.18
CA GLN A 226 17.99 7.68 -2.47
C GLN A 226 16.53 7.63 -2.02
N PRO A 227 15.60 7.19 -2.88
CA PRO A 227 14.18 7.19 -2.54
C PRO A 227 13.82 6.08 -1.55
N TYR A 228 13.10 6.41 -0.48
CA TYR A 228 12.31 5.46 0.32
C TYR A 228 11.12 4.94 -0.45
N VAL A 229 10.35 5.87 -1.03
CA VAL A 229 9.18 5.58 -1.84
C VAL A 229 9.10 6.58 -2.99
N VAL A 230 8.68 6.10 -4.16
CA VAL A 230 8.26 6.95 -5.29
C VAL A 230 6.79 6.68 -5.54
N VAL A 231 5.99 7.74 -5.56
CA VAL A 231 4.53 7.68 -5.71
C VAL A 231 4.11 8.53 -6.89
N GLU A 232 3.16 8.04 -7.67
CA GLU A 232 2.41 8.81 -8.66
C GLU A 232 0.95 8.85 -8.22
N PHE A 233 0.37 10.05 -8.27
CA PHE A 233 -1.03 10.34 -8.02
C PHE A 233 -1.68 10.91 -9.28
N GLN A 234 -2.84 10.41 -9.65
CA GLN A 234 -3.68 10.92 -10.75
C GLN A 234 -5.12 11.09 -10.28
#